data_AF-A0A218WRA7-F1
#
_entry.id   AF-A0A218WRA7-F1
#
_cell.length_a   1.000
_cell.length_b   1.000
_cell.length_c   1.000
_cell.angle_alpha   90.00
_cell.angle_beta   90.00
_cell.angle_gamma   90.00
#
_symmetry.space_group_name_H-M   'P 1'
#
loop_
_entity.id
_entity.type
_entity.pdbx_description
1 polymer ?
#
loop_
_entity_poly.entity_id
_entity_poly.type
_entity_poly.pdbx_seq_one_letter_code
_entity_poly.pdbx_strand_id
1 'polypeptide(L)'
;MGLGPVGDLTVGLDHIEDLRMGLGPVGDLTVGLRPTEDLRMGLGLVGDLTVGLGPTEDLWMGLGPMGDLMVGLGPTEDLRMGLGPVGDLMVGLGPVENLRMGLSLVGDLKMGLGPTEDLRKGLGPVGI
;
A
#
# COMPACT_ATOMS: atom_id res chain seq x y z
N MET A 1 -13.63 -1.72 -17.99
CA MET A 1 -14.68 -2.60 -17.42
C MET A 1 -13.97 -3.57 -16.49
N GLY A 2 -13.80 -3.21 -15.22
CA GLY A 2 -13.15 -4.05 -14.23
C GLY A 2 -14.18 -4.99 -13.61
N LEU A 3 -14.09 -6.28 -13.91
CA LEU A 3 -14.83 -7.31 -13.19
C LEU A 3 -13.96 -7.76 -12.02
N GLY A 4 -13.92 -6.93 -10.98
CA GLY A 4 -13.43 -7.36 -9.67
C GLY A 4 -14.47 -8.26 -9.00
N PRO A 5 -14.06 -9.13 -8.05
CA PRO A 5 -15.04 -9.79 -7.20
C PRO A 5 -15.92 -8.74 -6.51
N VAL A 6 -17.21 -9.02 -6.46
CA VAL A 6 -18.21 -8.17 -5.79
C VAL A 6 -18.32 -8.68 -4.36
N GLY A 7 -17.85 -7.90 -3.40
CA GLY A 7 -17.78 -8.23 -1.99
C GLY A 7 -16.36 -8.17 -1.44
N ASP A 8 -16.25 -8.45 -0.14
CA ASP A 8 -14.99 -8.32 0.59
C ASP A 8 -14.02 -9.44 0.21
N LEU A 9 -12.76 -9.07 0.00
CA LEU A 9 -11.69 -9.99 -0.37
C LEU A 9 -10.60 -9.96 0.69
N THR A 10 -10.18 -11.14 1.15
CA THR A 10 -9.01 -11.28 2.02
C THR A 10 -7.97 -12.15 1.33
N VAL A 11 -6.75 -11.66 1.23
CA VAL A 11 -5.60 -12.38 0.65
C VAL A 11 -4.53 -12.53 1.72
N GLY A 12 -4.13 -13.77 1.99
CA GLY A 12 -3.04 -14.09 2.92
C GLY A 12 -2.02 -14.99 2.24
N LEU A 13 -0.75 -14.58 2.20
CA LEU A 13 0.33 -15.39 1.61
C LEU A 13 1.53 -15.49 2.57
N ASP A 14 2.13 -16.67 2.64
CA ASP A 14 3.30 -16.98 3.48
C ASP A 14 4.50 -17.31 2.57
N HIS A 15 5.60 -16.57 2.76
CA HIS A 15 6.91 -16.67 2.11
C HIS A 15 6.91 -16.74 0.55
N ILE A 16 7.29 -15.64 -0.08
CA ILE A 16 7.37 -15.51 -1.54
C ILE A 16 8.69 -14.82 -1.90
N GLU A 17 9.38 -15.28 -2.93
CA GLU A 17 10.57 -14.59 -3.46
C GLU A 17 10.15 -13.32 -4.22
N ASP A 18 9.20 -13.48 -5.16
CA ASP A 18 8.68 -12.41 -6.03
C ASP A 18 7.15 -12.41 -6.08
N LEU A 19 6.50 -11.31 -5.68
CA LEU A 19 5.05 -11.17 -5.79
C LEU A 19 4.64 -9.93 -6.58
N ARG A 20 3.77 -10.14 -7.58
CA ARG A 20 3.10 -9.08 -8.32
C ARG A 20 1.60 -9.23 -8.26
N MET A 21 0.91 -8.24 -7.67
CA MET A 21 -0.56 -8.25 -7.59
C MET A 21 -1.17 -7.00 -8.22
N GLY A 22 -2.21 -7.23 -9.02
CA GLY A 22 -3.04 -6.18 -9.61
C GLY A 22 -4.51 -6.53 -9.42
N LEU A 23 -5.23 -5.80 -8.55
CA LEU A 23 -6.63 -6.08 -8.23
C LEU A 23 -7.48 -4.82 -8.25
N GLY A 24 -8.75 -4.98 -8.63
CA GLY A 24 -9.76 -3.94 -8.51
C GLY A 24 -11.15 -4.49 -8.14
N PRO A 25 -11.30 -5.13 -6.96
CA PRO A 25 -12.59 -5.53 -6.43
C PRO A 25 -13.54 -4.35 -6.21
N VAL A 26 -14.83 -4.69 -6.05
CA VAL A 26 -15.84 -3.76 -5.54
C VAL A 26 -16.27 -4.30 -4.19
N GLY A 27 -15.81 -3.67 -3.12
CA GLY A 27 -15.85 -4.15 -1.73
C GLY A 27 -14.52 -3.92 -1.03
N ASP A 28 -14.44 -4.32 0.24
CA ASP A 28 -13.25 -4.09 1.04
C ASP A 28 -12.18 -5.14 0.76
N LEU A 29 -10.92 -4.74 0.73
CA LEU A 29 -9.79 -5.64 0.47
C LEU A 29 -8.83 -5.62 1.66
N THR A 30 -8.58 -6.80 2.24
CA THR A 30 -7.53 -7.02 3.22
C THR A 30 -6.42 -7.89 2.65
N VAL A 31 -5.18 -7.41 2.68
CA VAL A 31 -3.99 -8.15 2.22
C VAL A 31 -3.02 -8.33 3.37
N GLY A 32 -2.62 -9.57 3.65
CA GLY A 32 -1.62 -9.92 4.65
C GLY A 32 -0.48 -10.74 4.03
N LEU A 33 0.74 -10.21 4.00
CA LEU A 33 1.90 -10.90 3.46
C LEU A 33 3.03 -11.02 4.49
N ARG A 34 3.74 -12.14 4.44
CA ARG A 34 4.91 -12.45 5.30
C ARG A 34 6.22 -12.33 4.49
N PRO A 35 7.42 -12.59 5.07
CA PRO A 35 8.69 -12.14 4.50
C PRO A 35 8.81 -12.41 3.00
N THR A 36 9.15 -11.35 2.26
CA THR A 36 9.27 -11.34 0.80
C THR A 36 10.55 -10.62 0.42
N GLU A 37 11.24 -11.04 -0.64
CA GLU A 37 12.38 -10.28 -1.18
C GLU A 37 11.84 -9.10 -1.99
N ASP A 38 11.02 -9.38 -3.01
CA ASP A 38 10.46 -8.38 -3.93
C ASP A 38 8.92 -8.39 -3.96
N LEU A 39 8.30 -7.25 -3.66
CA LEU A 39 6.84 -7.10 -3.70
C LEU A 39 6.40 -5.89 -4.53
N ARG A 40 5.53 -6.13 -5.51
CA ARG A 40 4.91 -5.10 -6.33
C ARG A 40 3.39 -5.21 -6.32
N MET A 41 2.72 -4.17 -5.86
CA MET A 41 1.24 -4.13 -5.82
C MET A 41 0.69 -2.91 -6.54
N GLY A 42 -0.33 -3.13 -7.38
CA GLY A 42 -1.11 -2.10 -8.06
C GLY A 42 -2.60 -2.32 -7.80
N LEU A 43 -3.19 -1.61 -6.84
CA LEU A 43 -4.58 -1.84 -6.43
C LEU A 43 -5.46 -0.61 -6.69
N GLY A 44 -6.62 -0.82 -7.28
CA GLY A 44 -7.62 0.21 -7.51
C GLY A 44 -9.01 -0.39 -7.35
N LEU A 45 -9.61 -0.21 -6.17
CA LEU A 45 -10.89 -0.79 -5.78
C LEU A 45 -11.89 0.26 -5.33
N VAL A 46 -13.17 -0.11 -5.30
CA VAL A 46 -14.24 0.70 -4.72
C VAL A 46 -14.60 0.09 -3.37
N GLY A 47 -14.12 0.70 -2.30
CA GLY A 47 -14.19 0.19 -0.93
C GLY A 47 -12.91 0.51 -0.17
N ASP A 48 -12.81 -0.01 1.04
CA ASP A 48 -11.67 0.22 1.91
C ASP A 48 -10.55 -0.80 1.65
N LEU A 49 -9.30 -0.37 1.80
CA LEU A 49 -8.12 -1.20 1.58
C LEU A 49 -7.27 -1.25 2.83
N THR A 50 -7.06 -2.46 3.36
CA THR A 50 -6.12 -2.73 4.44
C THR A 50 -4.98 -3.61 3.96
N VAL A 51 -3.74 -3.16 4.14
CA VAL A 51 -2.52 -3.89 3.74
C VAL A 51 -1.62 -4.05 4.96
N GLY A 52 -1.27 -5.29 5.29
CA GLY A 52 -0.34 -5.65 6.36
C GLY A 52 0.82 -6.48 5.81
N LEU A 53 2.04 -5.95 5.84
CA LEU A 53 3.22 -6.62 5.30
C LEU A 53 4.27 -6.84 6.39
N GLY A 54 4.87 -8.03 6.39
CA GLY A 54 6.05 -8.35 7.18
C GLY A 54 7.33 -7.67 6.68
N PRO A 55 8.50 -8.10 7.15
CA PRO A 55 9.79 -7.64 6.64
C PRO A 55 9.91 -7.84 5.13
N THR A 56 10.49 -6.89 4.41
CA THR A 56 10.69 -6.96 2.95
C THR A 56 11.97 -6.25 2.55
N GLU A 57 12.67 -6.70 1.51
CA GLU A 57 13.85 -5.99 0.99
C GLU A 57 13.39 -4.84 0.08
N ASP A 58 12.67 -5.18 -0.99
CA ASP A 58 12.18 -4.25 -2.00
C ASP A 58 10.65 -4.23 -2.10
N LEU A 59 10.03 -3.09 -1.81
CA LEU A 59 8.58 -2.92 -1.82
C LEU A 59 8.14 -1.75 -2.72
N TRP A 60 7.32 -2.06 -3.72
CA TRP A 60 6.64 -1.08 -4.57
C TRP A 60 5.12 -1.19 -4.48
N MET A 61 4.43 -0.12 -4.13
CA MET A 61 2.96 -0.09 -4.07
C MET A 61 2.38 1.12 -4.80
N GLY A 62 1.41 0.88 -5.68
CA GLY A 62 0.55 1.88 -6.31
C GLY A 62 -0.90 1.62 -5.92
N LEU A 63 -1.44 2.36 -4.96
CA LEU A 63 -2.78 2.11 -4.38
C LEU A 63 -3.70 3.31 -4.59
N GLY A 64 -4.90 3.10 -5.10
CA GLY A 64 -5.92 4.14 -5.29
C GLY A 64 -7.33 3.61 -5.02
N PRO A 65 -7.68 3.30 -3.77
CA PRO A 65 -9.04 2.93 -3.42
C PRO A 65 -9.97 4.16 -3.40
N MET A 66 -11.25 3.97 -3.75
CA MET A 66 -12.30 4.99 -3.60
C MET A 66 -12.88 5.03 -2.17
N GLY A 67 -12.10 4.62 -1.18
CA GLY A 67 -12.44 4.54 0.24
C GLY A 67 -11.20 4.78 1.08
N ASP A 68 -11.25 4.33 2.33
CA ASP A 68 -10.14 4.49 3.27
C ASP A 68 -9.01 3.51 2.95
N LEU A 69 -7.78 3.95 3.19
CA LEU A 69 -6.58 3.15 2.97
C LEU A 69 -5.78 3.03 4.26
N MET A 70 -5.61 1.81 4.75
CA MET A 70 -4.74 1.46 5.86
C MET A 70 -3.55 0.63 5.38
N VAL A 71 -2.34 1.06 5.70
CA VAL A 71 -1.09 0.37 5.36
C VAL A 71 -0.24 0.19 6.60
N GLY A 72 0.09 -1.05 6.95
CA GLY A 72 0.99 -1.42 8.04
C GLY A 72 2.16 -2.25 7.50
N LEU A 73 3.38 -1.71 7.58
CA LEU A 73 4.58 -2.36 7.05
C LEU A 73 5.57 -2.65 8.17
N GLY A 74 6.19 -3.83 8.11
CA GLY A 74 7.36 -4.18 8.91
C GLY A 74 8.62 -3.43 8.46
N PRO A 75 9.80 -3.88 8.94
CA PRO A 75 11.09 -3.36 8.47
C PRO A 75 11.23 -3.51 6.94
N THR A 76 11.75 -2.48 6.27
CA THR A 76 11.96 -2.53 4.81
C THR A 76 13.26 -1.84 4.41
N GLU A 77 14.06 -2.42 3.53
CA GLU A 77 15.27 -1.72 3.05
C GLU A 77 14.88 -0.61 2.07
N ASP A 78 14.19 -0.96 0.98
CA ASP A 78 13.77 -0.05 -0.07
C ASP A 78 12.24 -0.03 -0.24
N LEU A 79 11.63 1.11 0.10
CA LEU A 79 10.18 1.28 0.08
C LEU A 79 9.74 2.40 -0.86
N ARG A 80 8.92 2.05 -1.84
CA ARG A 80 8.36 2.98 -2.83
C ARG A 80 6.84 2.90 -2.86
N MET A 81 6.18 4.00 -2.54
CA MET A 81 4.72 4.08 -2.52
C MET A 81 4.20 5.20 -3.40
N GLY A 82 3.12 4.94 -4.14
CA GLY A 82 2.26 5.91 -4.80
C GLY A 82 0.83 5.69 -4.32
N LEU A 83 0.34 6.55 -3.43
CA LEU A 83 -0.96 6.39 -2.79
C LEU A 83 -1.89 7.51 -3.21
N GLY A 84 -3.09 7.17 -3.67
CA GLY A 84 -4.13 8.14 -3.97
C GLY A 84 -5.53 7.66 -3.60
N PRO A 85 -5.81 7.42 -2.31
CA PRO A 85 -7.15 7.16 -1.83
C PRO A 85 -8.04 8.41 -1.91
N VAL A 86 -9.33 8.20 -2.13
CA VAL A 86 -10.35 9.27 -2.00
C VAL A 86 -10.85 9.41 -0.57
N GLY A 87 -10.62 8.42 0.30
CA GLY A 87 -10.90 8.51 1.73
C GLY A 87 -9.66 8.87 2.56
N ASP A 88 -9.71 8.51 3.83
CA ASP A 88 -8.62 8.73 4.77
C ASP A 88 -7.47 7.74 4.53
N LEU A 89 -6.24 8.22 4.72
CA LEU A 89 -5.03 7.42 4.59
C LEU A 89 -4.35 7.26 5.94
N MET A 90 -4.27 6.02 6.43
CA MET A 90 -3.44 5.64 7.58
C MET A 90 -2.24 4.80 7.15
N VAL A 91 -1.03 5.25 7.48
CA VAL A 91 0.21 4.52 7.19
C VAL A 91 1.01 4.34 8.48
N GLY A 92 1.34 3.10 8.82
CA GLY A 92 2.28 2.72 9.87
C GLY A 92 3.46 1.97 9.29
N LEU A 93 4.66 2.55 9.34
CA LEU A 93 5.88 1.93 8.81
C LEU A 93 6.81 1.58 9.96
N GLY A 94 7.42 0.39 9.88
CA GLY A 94 8.58 0.01 10.69
C GLY A 94 9.84 0.79 10.32
N PRO A 95 11.02 0.33 10.76
CA PRO A 95 12.30 0.86 10.29
C PRO A 95 12.42 0.75 8.77
N VAL A 96 12.82 1.82 8.10
CA VAL A 96 13.02 1.82 6.64
C VAL A 96 14.35 2.48 6.29
N GLU A 97 15.20 1.85 5.47
CA GLU A 97 16.44 2.51 5.05
C GLU A 97 16.14 3.63 4.05
N ASN A 98 15.43 3.34 2.96
CA ASN A 98 15.09 4.30 1.92
C ASN A 98 13.59 4.30 1.60
N LEU A 99 12.91 5.37 2.00
CA LEU A 99 11.49 5.58 1.78
C LEU A 99 11.24 6.64 0.71
N ARG A 100 10.61 6.24 -0.40
CA ARG A 100 10.04 7.13 -1.42
C ARG A 100 8.53 7.04 -1.43
N MET A 101 7.86 8.17 -1.27
CA MET A 101 6.40 8.21 -1.23
C MET A 101 5.85 9.34 -2.09
N GLY A 102 4.96 9.00 -3.01
CA GLY A 102 4.10 9.91 -3.76
C GLY A 102 2.68 9.86 -3.20
N LEU A 103 2.10 11.00 -2.84
CA LEU A 103 0.73 11.07 -2.31
C LEU A 103 -0.14 11.99 -3.17
N SER A 104 -1.37 11.53 -3.43
CA SER A 104 -2.44 12.27 -4.12
C SER A 104 -3.80 11.84 -3.56
N LEU A 105 -4.15 12.30 -2.35
CA LEU A 105 -5.35 11.88 -1.62
C LEU A 105 -6.38 13.00 -1.46
N VAL A 106 -7.65 12.64 -1.31
CA VAL A 106 -8.77 13.56 -1.06
C VAL A 106 -9.38 13.27 0.31
N GLY A 107 -8.60 13.47 1.37
CA GLY A 107 -9.00 13.13 2.74
C GLY A 107 -7.93 13.51 3.75
N ASP A 108 -7.95 12.88 4.91
CA ASP A 108 -6.92 13.09 5.93
C ASP A 108 -5.76 12.08 5.78
N LEU A 109 -4.55 12.52 6.15
CA LEU A 109 -3.36 11.68 6.20
C LEU A 109 -2.90 11.50 7.64
N LYS A 110 -2.88 10.25 8.12
CA LYS A 110 -2.25 9.85 9.37
C LYS A 110 -1.06 8.95 9.10
N MET A 111 0.13 9.36 9.54
CA MET A 111 1.35 8.61 9.31
C MET A 111 2.15 8.43 10.59
N GLY A 112 2.49 7.19 10.91
CA GLY A 112 3.49 6.80 11.89
C GLY A 112 4.69 6.18 11.18
N LEU A 113 5.88 6.75 11.39
CA LEU A 113 7.13 6.27 10.81
C LEU A 113 8.04 5.76 11.92
N GLY A 114 8.59 4.56 11.74
CA GLY A 114 9.77 4.11 12.47
C GLY A 114 11.03 4.87 12.05
N PRO A 115 12.21 4.46 12.54
CA PRO A 115 13.48 5.02 12.10
C PRO A 115 13.59 4.98 10.57
N THR A 116 13.88 6.11 9.94
CA THR A 116 14.11 6.18 8.50
C THR A 116 15.42 6.89 8.22
N GLU A 117 16.32 6.27 7.46
CA GLU A 117 17.61 6.89 7.11
C GLU A 117 17.41 7.93 6.00
N ASP A 118 16.78 7.53 4.90
CA ASP A 118 16.51 8.36 3.73
C ASP A 118 15.02 8.46 3.44
N LEU A 119 14.48 9.68 3.54
CA LEU A 119 13.07 9.97 3.29
C LEU A 119 12.88 10.95 2.14
N ARG A 120 12.14 10.52 1.10
CA ARG A 120 11.71 11.36 -0.02
C ARG A 120 10.20 11.31 -0.17
N LYS A 121 9.54 12.42 0.12
CA LYS A 121 8.09 12.59 -0.09
C LYS A 121 7.85 13.55 -1.25
N GLY A 122 7.00 13.16 -2.19
CA GLY A 122 6.49 13.99 -3.27
C GLY A 122 4.97 14.10 -3.14
N LEU A 123 4.46 15.33 -3.17
CA LEU A 123 3.02 15.58 -3.26
C LEU A 123 2.72 15.87 -4.72
N GLY A 124 2.03 14.95 -5.39
CA GLY A 124 1.57 15.18 -6.75
C GLY A 124 0.31 16.03 -6.74
N PRO A 125 0.12 16.97 -7.68
CA PRO A 125 -1.19 17.60 -7.87
C PRO A 125 -2.22 16.50 -8.12
N VAL A 126 -3.43 16.67 -7.56
CA VAL A 126 -4.60 15.84 -7.89
C VAL A 126 -4.69 15.78 -9.41
N GLY A 127 -4.47 14.61 -10.00
CA GLY A 127 -4.63 14.39 -11.42
C GLY A 127 -6.09 14.57 -11.79
N ILE A 128 -6.41 15.75 -12.34
CA ILE A 128 -7.52 16.00 -13.24
C ILE A 128 -6.98 16.59 -14.54
#